data_AF-A0A812K827-F1
#
_entry.id   AF-A0A812K827-F1
#
_cell.length_a   1.000
_cell.length_b   1.000
_cell.length_c   1.000
_cell.angle_alpha   90.00
_cell.angle_beta   90.00
_cell.angle_gamma   90.00
#
_symmetry.space_group_name_H-M   'P 1'
#
loop_
_entity.id
_entity.type
_entity.pdbx_description
1 polymer ?
#
loop_
_entity_poly.entity_id
_entity_poly.type
_entity_poly.pdbx_seq_one_letter_code
_entity_poly.pdbx_strand_id
1 'polypeptide(L)'
;SPRSRGIKRDLKQSCGNGLRIAENGHFSATGAVKAAVTASMLPEKQTTANLANIKAVLINLDRRPDRLVECSKRLEAHCPWLQYNRMRASDGKIDSIPSEEVTHSWHTGRNVVYQKIRSRRKGWDDLHTYVVRELVMSAGERGCASSHIRAWRHCLDVCSPSQPLMVFEDDAVPTQEFTEVFSRALASLPRDADVLYLGYSQAAEWRQHVSAELVEAEYVWTTVAYMVWPEGARKLLSKLPVNQPVDNFMATLCADGDIKAYCMRPKIVHQADGWNVKSDVGHSDEAPPPGAVQSDVFHTDDKYWGTGPANPHFNVSFSFGADSDIIKSDDRYWESGT
;
A
#
# COMPACT_ATOMS: atom_id res chain seq x y z
N SER A 1 12.72 -73.19 25.13
CA SER A 1 11.46 -73.96 25.18
C SER A 1 10.70 -73.60 26.43
N PRO A 2 9.36 -73.62 26.42
CA PRO A 2 8.46 -74.10 25.36
C PRO A 2 7.64 -72.94 24.74
N ARG A 3 6.96 -73.02 23.59
CA ARG A 3 6.67 -74.13 22.66
C ARG A 3 6.32 -73.51 21.29
N SER A 4 6.45 -74.34 20.28
CA SER A 4 6.53 -74.09 18.84
C SER A 4 5.24 -74.43 18.07
N ARG A 5 5.30 -74.13 16.75
CA ARG A 5 4.60 -74.71 15.56
C ARG A 5 3.54 -73.79 14.94
N GLY A 6 3.48 -73.53 13.63
CA GLY A 6 4.31 -73.96 12.48
C GLY A 6 3.62 -73.64 11.12
N ILE A 7 4.38 -73.02 10.20
CA ILE A 7 4.59 -73.31 8.76
C ILE A 7 3.39 -73.62 7.80
N LYS A 8 3.24 -72.82 6.71
CA LYS A 8 3.41 -73.14 5.24
C LYS A 8 2.72 -72.04 4.36
N ARG A 9 3.47 -71.28 3.53
CA ARG A 9 3.73 -71.41 2.05
C ARG A 9 2.47 -71.12 1.19
N ASP A 10 2.44 -70.38 0.08
CA ASP A 10 3.44 -70.04 -0.95
C ASP A 10 2.85 -69.02 -1.99
N LEU A 11 3.73 -68.27 -2.69
CA LEU A 11 3.71 -67.84 -4.10
C LEU A 11 2.57 -66.96 -4.71
N LYS A 12 2.89 -65.71 -5.12
CA LYS A 12 3.27 -65.33 -6.52
C LYS A 12 3.44 -63.80 -6.75
N GLN A 13 4.64 -63.47 -7.23
CA GLN A 13 5.06 -62.40 -8.16
C GLN A 13 4.10 -61.23 -8.52
N SER A 14 4.59 -60.00 -8.33
CA SER A 14 4.44 -58.94 -9.33
C SER A 14 5.77 -58.19 -9.49
N CYS A 15 6.32 -58.18 -10.71
CA CYS A 15 7.48 -57.40 -11.12
C CYS A 15 7.03 -56.25 -12.04
N GLY A 16 7.37 -55.04 -11.63
CA GLY A 16 8.18 -54.06 -12.36
C GLY A 16 7.99 -53.77 -13.85
N ASN A 17 7.88 -52.46 -14.10
CA ASN A 17 8.55 -51.65 -15.14
C ASN A 17 8.01 -51.62 -16.58
N GLY A 18 7.89 -50.38 -17.08
CA GLY A 18 8.47 -50.05 -18.39
C GLY A 18 7.62 -49.15 -19.29
N LEU A 19 8.01 -47.88 -19.39
CA LEU A 19 7.71 -47.00 -20.53
C LEU A 19 8.25 -47.63 -21.83
N ARG A 20 7.42 -47.71 -22.89
CA ARG A 20 7.86 -47.75 -24.29
C ARG A 20 6.85 -47.04 -25.20
N ILE A 21 7.39 -46.33 -26.19
CA ILE A 21 6.74 -45.53 -27.24
C ILE A 21 6.35 -46.44 -28.43
N ALA A 22 5.22 -46.16 -29.09
CA ALA A 22 4.94 -46.46 -30.51
C ALA A 22 3.79 -45.53 -30.97
N GLU A 23 4.01 -44.59 -31.90
CA GLU A 23 3.80 -44.67 -33.36
C GLU A 23 2.34 -44.76 -33.84
N ASN A 24 1.93 -43.66 -34.51
CA ASN A 24 0.92 -43.47 -35.57
C ASN A 24 -0.22 -44.50 -35.76
N GLY A 25 -1.46 -44.03 -35.62
CA GLY A 25 -2.66 -44.70 -36.11
C GLY A 25 -3.80 -43.72 -36.34
N HIS A 26 -4.08 -43.43 -37.60
CA HIS A 26 -5.24 -42.66 -38.06
C HIS A 26 -6.48 -43.57 -37.96
N PHE A 27 -7.50 -43.17 -37.19
CA PHE A 27 -8.83 -43.79 -37.23
C PHE A 27 -9.91 -42.72 -37.22
N SER A 28 -10.70 -42.72 -38.29
CA SER A 28 -11.93 -41.96 -38.46
C SER A 28 -13.02 -42.54 -37.56
N ALA A 29 -13.71 -41.69 -36.80
CA ALA A 29 -15.01 -42.00 -36.23
C ALA A 29 -15.92 -40.76 -36.25
N THR A 30 -17.03 -40.96 -36.93
CA THR A 30 -18.20 -40.11 -37.11
C THR A 30 -18.88 -39.68 -35.81
N GLY A 31 -19.36 -38.44 -35.77
CA GLY A 31 -20.67 -38.07 -35.22
C GLY A 31 -20.82 -38.02 -33.70
N ALA A 32 -20.63 -36.83 -33.12
CA ALA A 32 -21.39 -36.40 -31.94
C ALA A 32 -21.53 -34.88 -31.97
N VAL A 33 -22.74 -34.39 -32.26
CA VAL A 33 -23.11 -32.98 -32.15
C VAL A 33 -23.21 -32.65 -30.66
N LYS A 34 -22.22 -31.94 -30.12
CA LYS A 34 -22.36 -31.23 -28.85
C LYS A 34 -22.66 -29.77 -29.17
N ALA A 35 -23.87 -29.33 -28.82
CA ALA A 35 -24.23 -27.92 -28.82
C ALA A 35 -23.25 -27.16 -27.91
N ALA A 36 -22.40 -26.34 -28.53
CA ALA A 36 -21.57 -25.39 -27.83
C ALA A 36 -22.48 -24.22 -27.42
N VAL A 37 -22.75 -24.11 -26.12
CA VAL A 37 -23.24 -22.86 -25.54
C VAL A 37 -22.09 -21.87 -25.66
N THR A 38 -22.21 -20.91 -26.59
CA THR A 38 -21.29 -19.79 -26.68
C THR A 38 -21.43 -18.96 -25.42
N ALA A 39 -20.53 -19.17 -24.46
CA ALA A 39 -20.27 -18.18 -23.44
C ALA A 39 -19.81 -16.91 -24.17
N SER A 40 -20.63 -15.87 -24.11
CA SER A 40 -20.27 -14.53 -24.52
C SER A 40 -19.03 -14.12 -23.72
N MET A 41 -17.85 -14.24 -24.33
CA MET A 41 -16.62 -13.68 -23.79
C MET A 41 -16.81 -12.17 -23.72
N LEU A 42 -16.88 -11.65 -22.50
CA LEU A 42 -16.69 -10.23 -22.25
C LEU A 42 -15.33 -9.85 -22.85
N PRO A 43 -15.21 -8.71 -23.54
CA PRO A 43 -13.97 -8.34 -24.20
C PRO A 43 -12.86 -8.24 -23.15
N GLU A 44 -11.77 -8.99 -23.34
CA GLU A 44 -10.53 -8.80 -22.60
C GLU A 44 -10.15 -7.32 -22.73
N LYS A 45 -10.27 -6.58 -21.62
CA LYS A 45 -9.79 -5.20 -21.54
C LYS A 45 -8.31 -5.26 -21.89
N GLN A 46 -7.99 -4.74 -23.07
CA GLN A 46 -6.66 -4.67 -23.63
C GLN A 46 -5.77 -3.91 -22.64
N THR A 47 -5.08 -4.63 -21.76
CA THR A 47 -4.13 -4.08 -20.82
C THR A 47 -3.10 -3.35 -21.67
N THR A 48 -3.08 -2.02 -21.62
CA THR A 48 -2.13 -1.24 -22.42
C THR A 48 -0.73 -1.78 -22.14
N ALA A 49 0.08 -2.00 -23.17
CA ALA A 49 1.40 -2.65 -23.07
C ALA A 49 2.36 -2.02 -22.03
N ASN A 50 2.01 -0.85 -21.50
CA ASN A 50 2.71 -0.13 -20.44
C ASN A 50 2.54 -0.74 -19.04
N LEU A 51 1.41 -1.41 -18.73
CA LEU A 51 1.18 -1.96 -17.39
C LEU A 51 1.91 -3.28 -17.14
N ALA A 52 1.98 -4.15 -18.16
CA ALA A 52 2.54 -5.50 -18.04
C ALA A 52 4.04 -5.54 -17.69
N ASN A 53 4.75 -4.41 -17.86
CA ASN A 53 6.20 -4.31 -17.62
C ASN A 53 6.55 -3.66 -16.27
N ILE A 54 5.55 -3.31 -15.45
CA ILE A 54 5.80 -2.73 -14.13
C ILE A 54 6.33 -3.84 -13.22
N LYS A 55 7.55 -3.63 -12.70
CA LYS A 55 8.14 -4.51 -11.69
C LYS A 55 7.53 -4.15 -10.35
N ALA A 56 7.18 -5.16 -9.56
CA ALA A 56 6.62 -4.96 -8.23
C ALA A 56 7.29 -5.82 -7.15
N VAL A 57 7.26 -5.31 -5.93
CA VAL A 57 7.68 -6.03 -4.72
C VAL A 57 6.61 -5.93 -3.63
N LEU A 58 6.46 -7.02 -2.89
CA LEU A 58 5.61 -7.10 -1.70
C LEU A 58 6.50 -7.27 -0.47
N ILE A 59 6.62 -6.22 0.34
CA ILE A 59 7.38 -6.20 1.58
C ILE A 59 6.60 -6.95 2.65
N ASN A 60 7.19 -8.01 3.21
CA ASN A 60 6.52 -8.87 4.19
C ASN A 60 7.52 -9.46 5.20
N LEU A 61 7.12 -9.50 6.47
CA LEU A 61 7.89 -10.13 7.55
C LEU A 61 7.87 -11.66 7.41
N ASP A 62 9.00 -12.33 7.64
CA ASP A 62 9.07 -13.81 7.60
C ASP A 62 8.13 -14.47 8.61
N ARG A 63 7.89 -13.82 9.75
CA ARG A 63 6.95 -14.29 10.78
C ARG A 63 5.47 -14.01 10.47
N ARG A 64 5.15 -13.37 9.33
CA ARG A 64 3.77 -13.05 8.90
C ARG A 64 3.39 -13.73 7.56
N PRO A 65 3.49 -15.07 7.46
CA PRO A 65 3.04 -15.77 6.26
C PRO A 65 1.52 -15.66 6.05
N ASP A 66 0.76 -15.43 7.12
CA ASP A 66 -0.68 -15.16 7.09
C ASP A 66 -1.02 -13.93 6.24
N ARG A 67 -0.30 -12.83 6.47
CA ARG A 67 -0.47 -11.57 5.72
C ARG A 67 -0.04 -11.69 4.29
N LEU A 68 1.08 -12.37 4.05
CA LEU A 68 1.55 -12.64 2.69
C LEU A 68 0.47 -13.32 1.87
N VAL A 69 -0.09 -14.44 2.36
CA VAL A 69 -1.13 -15.20 1.67
C VAL A 69 -2.37 -14.34 1.40
N GLU A 70 -2.79 -13.57 2.39
CA GLU A 70 -4.01 -12.76 2.28
C GLU A 70 -3.82 -11.57 1.33
N CYS A 71 -2.71 -10.84 1.43
CA CYS A 71 -2.38 -9.76 0.49
C CYS A 71 -2.20 -10.28 -0.93
N SER A 72 -1.57 -11.45 -1.10
CA SER A 72 -1.44 -12.11 -2.41
C SER A 72 -2.79 -12.36 -3.07
N LYS A 73 -3.77 -12.88 -2.33
CA LYS A 73 -5.15 -13.07 -2.85
C LYS A 73 -5.79 -11.77 -3.32
N ARG A 74 -5.61 -10.67 -2.56
CA ARG A 74 -6.17 -9.36 -2.93
C ARG A 74 -5.52 -8.79 -4.19
N LEU A 75 -4.19 -8.91 -4.29
CA LEU A 75 -3.45 -8.51 -5.48
C LEU A 75 -3.87 -9.35 -6.71
N GLU A 76 -4.01 -10.66 -6.57
CA GLU A 76 -4.50 -11.53 -7.65
C GLU A 76 -5.93 -11.18 -8.09
N ALA A 77 -6.81 -10.87 -7.14
CA ALA A 77 -8.21 -10.54 -7.42
C ALA A 77 -8.37 -9.20 -8.16
N HIS A 78 -7.58 -8.19 -7.81
CA HIS A 78 -7.77 -6.81 -8.28
C HIS A 78 -6.73 -6.34 -9.31
N CYS A 79 -5.56 -6.99 -9.31
CA CYS A 79 -4.42 -6.68 -10.17
C CYS A 79 -3.85 -7.97 -10.82
N PRO A 80 -4.66 -8.82 -11.49
CA PRO A 80 -4.21 -10.14 -12.00
C PRO A 80 -3.07 -10.05 -13.04
N TRP A 81 -2.86 -8.87 -13.63
CA TRP A 81 -1.77 -8.59 -14.58
C TRP A 81 -0.43 -8.31 -13.88
N LEU A 82 -0.43 -8.02 -12.58
CA LEU A 82 0.74 -7.57 -11.85
C LEU A 82 1.57 -8.76 -11.37
N GLN A 83 2.78 -8.88 -11.90
CA GLN A 83 3.79 -9.79 -11.38
C GLN A 83 4.59 -9.08 -10.28
N TYR A 84 4.70 -9.70 -9.11
CA TYR A 84 5.46 -9.16 -7.98
C TYR A 84 6.35 -10.23 -7.35
N ASN A 85 7.46 -9.79 -6.76
CA ASN A 85 8.31 -10.63 -5.94
C ASN A 85 8.11 -10.31 -4.46
N ARG A 86 8.05 -11.33 -3.60
CA ARG A 86 8.15 -11.09 -2.16
C ARG A 86 9.53 -10.53 -1.84
N MET A 87 9.56 -9.40 -1.13
CA MET A 87 10.76 -8.86 -0.50
C MET A 87 10.65 -9.05 1.00
N ARG A 88 11.65 -9.69 1.62
CA ARG A 88 11.70 -9.82 3.07
C ARG A 88 11.72 -8.43 3.70
N ALA A 89 10.82 -8.19 4.66
CA ALA A 89 10.88 -7.03 5.55
C ALA A 89 11.92 -7.27 6.66
N SER A 90 12.61 -6.20 7.07
CA SER A 90 13.44 -6.23 8.27
C SER A 90 12.56 -6.24 9.51
N ASP A 91 12.74 -7.23 10.38
CA ASP A 91 12.08 -7.28 11.69
C ASP A 91 13.00 -6.60 12.70
N GLY A 92 12.75 -5.33 13.02
CA GLY A 92 13.66 -4.57 13.89
C GLY A 92 13.71 -5.02 15.34
N LYS A 93 12.93 -6.04 15.75
CA LYS A 93 13.08 -6.69 17.06
C LYS A 93 14.21 -7.73 17.06
N ILE A 94 14.57 -8.28 15.90
CA ILE A 94 15.55 -9.36 15.76
C ILE A 94 16.71 -9.01 14.84
N ASP A 95 16.48 -8.19 13.82
CA ASP A 95 17.49 -7.79 12.85
C ASP A 95 18.33 -6.64 13.41
N SER A 96 19.64 -6.70 13.18
CA SER A 96 20.53 -5.56 13.43
C SER A 96 20.36 -4.55 12.30
N ILE A 97 19.87 -3.36 12.64
CA ILE A 97 19.65 -2.26 11.70
C ILE A 97 20.76 -1.22 11.93
N PRO A 98 21.63 -0.96 10.94
CA PRO A 98 22.75 -0.05 11.11
C PRO A 98 22.30 1.41 11.27
N SER A 99 23.04 2.18 12.09
CA SER A 99 22.72 3.60 12.35
C SER A 99 22.98 4.52 11.16
N GLU A 100 23.86 4.09 10.24
CA GLU A 100 24.10 4.74 8.96
C GLU A 100 22.92 4.61 7.98
N GLU A 101 22.02 3.64 8.21
CA GLU A 101 20.79 3.51 7.45
C GLU A 101 19.61 4.17 8.16
N VAL A 102 19.45 3.92 9.46
CA VAL A 102 18.32 4.42 10.24
C VAL A 102 18.76 4.83 11.64
N THR A 103 18.46 6.07 12.01
CA THR A 103 18.81 6.61 13.34
C THR A 103 18.07 5.88 14.46
N HIS A 104 18.50 6.15 15.69
CA HIS A 104 17.86 5.62 16.90
C HIS A 104 16.85 6.59 17.53
N SER A 105 16.93 7.88 17.18
CA SER A 105 15.98 8.90 17.65
C SER A 105 15.57 9.81 16.50
N TRP A 106 14.47 10.51 16.71
CA TRP A 106 13.95 11.49 15.77
C TRP A 106 13.22 12.64 16.47
N HIS A 107 13.25 13.79 15.82
CA HIS A 107 12.62 15.01 16.31
C HIS A 107 11.25 15.22 15.65
N THR A 108 10.17 15.23 16.43
CA THR A 108 8.79 15.24 15.89
C THR A 108 8.33 16.60 15.39
N GLY A 109 9.15 17.65 15.51
CA GLY A 109 8.75 19.05 15.24
C GLY A 109 8.05 19.25 13.89
N ARG A 110 8.58 18.65 12.81
CA ARG A 110 7.94 18.74 11.49
C ARG A 110 6.63 17.95 11.44
N ASN A 111 6.60 16.74 11.98
CA ASN A 111 5.39 15.92 12.04
C ASN A 111 4.27 16.63 12.80
N VAL A 112 4.58 17.28 13.94
CA VAL A 112 3.62 18.04 14.76
C VAL A 112 2.99 19.20 13.98
N VAL A 113 3.75 19.88 13.10
CA VAL A 113 3.20 20.92 12.22
C VAL A 113 2.13 20.32 11.31
N TYR A 114 2.43 19.20 10.65
CA TYR A 114 1.51 18.56 9.72
C TYR A 114 0.33 17.84 10.39
N GLN A 115 0.52 17.30 11.60
CA GLN A 115 -0.56 16.82 12.45
C GLN A 115 -1.56 17.93 12.77
N LYS A 116 -1.06 19.11 13.18
CA LYS A 116 -1.92 20.29 13.43
C LYS A 116 -2.61 20.80 12.17
N ILE A 117 -1.96 20.75 11.00
CA ILE A 117 -2.59 21.08 9.72
C ILE A 117 -3.74 20.11 9.42
N ARG A 118 -3.48 18.80 9.52
CA ARG A 118 -4.50 17.76 9.29
C ARG A 118 -5.69 17.95 10.23
N SER A 119 -5.42 18.10 11.53
CA SER A 119 -6.44 18.29 12.57
C SER A 119 -7.36 19.47 12.24
N ARG A 120 -6.80 20.65 11.92
CA ARG A 120 -7.59 21.82 11.50
C ARG A 120 -8.43 21.55 10.25
N ARG A 121 -7.84 20.95 9.21
CA ARG A 121 -8.57 20.62 7.98
C ARG A 121 -9.72 19.65 8.22
N LYS A 122 -9.57 18.74 9.18
CA LYS A 122 -10.60 17.76 9.56
C LYS A 122 -11.60 18.31 10.59
N GLY A 123 -11.35 19.49 11.16
CA GLY A 123 -12.15 20.05 12.25
C GLY A 123 -12.04 19.26 13.55
N TRP A 124 -10.89 18.61 13.81
CA TRP A 124 -10.65 17.86 15.04
C TRP A 124 -10.24 18.80 16.19
N ASP A 125 -10.77 18.55 17.38
CA ASP A 125 -10.49 19.34 18.59
C ASP A 125 -9.42 18.68 19.47
N ASP A 126 -8.23 18.48 18.90
CA ASP A 126 -7.13 17.73 19.52
C ASP A 126 -5.78 18.45 19.40
N LEU A 127 -5.78 19.72 18.97
CA LEU A 127 -4.56 20.48 18.72
C LEU A 127 -3.61 20.55 19.93
N HIS A 128 -4.19 20.48 21.13
CA HIS A 128 -3.48 20.51 22.42
C HIS A 128 -2.64 19.24 22.67
N THR A 129 -2.93 18.14 21.96
CA THR A 129 -2.22 16.86 22.13
C THR A 129 -0.91 16.79 21.34
N TYR A 130 -0.75 17.65 20.32
CA TYR A 130 0.43 17.64 19.47
C TYR A 130 1.59 18.46 20.06
N VAL A 131 2.49 17.75 20.74
CA VAL A 131 3.67 18.29 21.42
C VAL A 131 4.95 17.85 20.71
N VAL A 132 5.84 18.80 20.47
CA VAL A 132 7.18 18.55 19.89
C VAL A 132 8.04 17.80 20.90
N ARG A 133 8.68 16.72 20.45
CA ARG A 133 9.46 15.80 21.27
C ARG A 133 10.65 15.28 20.48
N GLU A 134 11.69 14.89 21.22
CA GLU A 134 12.70 13.94 20.74
C GLU A 134 12.25 12.54 21.19
N LEU A 135 12.11 11.62 20.26
CA LEU A 135 11.61 10.26 20.51
C LEU A 135 12.65 9.23 20.09
N VAL A 136 12.73 8.13 20.83
CA VAL A 136 13.47 6.94 20.39
C VAL A 136 12.63 6.24 19.33
N MET A 137 13.19 5.99 18.14
CA MET A 137 12.53 5.22 17.11
C MET A 137 12.27 3.80 17.61
N SER A 138 11.05 3.32 17.44
CA SER A 138 10.69 1.96 17.78
C SER A 138 11.46 0.96 16.90
N ALA A 139 11.60 -0.26 17.39
CA ALA A 139 12.11 -1.37 16.61
C ALA A 139 11.34 -1.55 15.28
N GLY A 140 10.01 -1.39 15.31
CA GLY A 140 9.15 -1.50 14.14
C GLY A 140 9.40 -0.38 13.12
N GLU A 141 9.51 0.87 13.57
CA GLU A 141 9.79 2.02 12.69
C GLU A 141 11.14 1.86 11.99
N ARG A 142 12.16 1.43 12.73
CA ARG A 142 13.48 1.16 12.15
C ARG A 142 13.44 0.01 11.15
N GLY A 143 12.72 -1.07 11.47
CA GLY A 143 12.51 -2.21 10.58
C GLY A 143 11.78 -1.85 9.29
N CYS A 144 10.73 -1.04 9.39
CA CYS A 144 10.01 -0.49 8.25
C CYS A 144 10.95 0.34 7.37
N ALA A 145 11.65 1.33 7.94
CA ALA A 145 12.62 2.16 7.20
C ALA A 145 13.69 1.34 6.47
N SER A 146 14.31 0.37 7.15
CA SER A 146 15.31 -0.53 6.54
C SER A 146 14.74 -1.35 5.37
N SER A 147 13.46 -1.77 5.47
CA SER A 147 12.78 -2.49 4.39
C SER A 147 12.58 -1.62 3.14
N HIS A 148 12.19 -0.36 3.32
CA HIS A 148 12.03 0.58 2.20
C HIS A 148 13.37 1.02 1.60
N ILE A 149 14.43 1.18 2.40
CA ILE A 149 15.80 1.38 1.90
C ILE A 149 16.20 0.22 0.97
N ARG A 150 15.91 -1.02 1.37
CA ARG A 150 16.15 -2.20 0.53
C ARG A 150 15.33 -2.15 -0.76
N ALA A 151 14.07 -1.71 -0.71
CA ALA A 151 13.25 -1.52 -1.90
C ALA A 151 13.81 -0.42 -2.83
N TRP A 152 14.32 0.68 -2.30
CA TRP A 152 14.94 1.74 -3.09
C TRP A 152 16.22 1.26 -3.77
N ARG A 153 17.09 0.53 -3.06
CA ARG A 153 18.27 -0.11 -3.67
C ARG A 153 17.87 -1.10 -4.76
N HIS A 154 16.87 -1.94 -4.48
CA HIS A 154 16.36 -2.90 -5.46
C HIS A 154 15.81 -2.20 -6.72
N CYS A 155 15.13 -1.06 -6.58
CA CYS A 155 14.69 -0.26 -7.72
C CYS A 155 15.87 0.13 -8.63
N LEU A 156 17.01 0.53 -8.06
CA LEU A 156 18.21 0.84 -8.84
C LEU A 156 18.83 -0.39 -9.52
N ASP A 157 18.72 -1.56 -8.89
CA ASP A 157 19.29 -2.80 -9.41
C ASP A 157 18.49 -3.37 -10.58
N VAL A 158 17.15 -3.29 -10.51
CA VAL A 158 16.29 -4.00 -11.48
C VAL A 158 15.62 -3.09 -12.49
N CYS A 159 15.44 -1.79 -12.23
CA CYS A 159 14.64 -0.95 -13.12
C CYS A 159 15.48 -0.12 -14.09
N SER A 160 14.97 0.02 -15.33
CA SER A 160 15.49 1.01 -16.28
C SER A 160 15.13 2.43 -15.83
N PRO A 161 15.83 3.49 -16.26
CA PRO A 161 15.61 4.86 -15.76
C PRO A 161 14.16 5.38 -15.83
N SER A 162 13.40 4.99 -16.85
CA SER A 162 11.99 5.39 -17.03
C SER A 162 10.98 4.38 -16.48
N GLN A 163 11.44 3.30 -15.84
CA GLN A 163 10.58 2.26 -15.28
C GLN A 163 10.60 2.36 -13.75
N PRO A 164 9.45 2.57 -13.12
CA PRO A 164 9.35 2.56 -11.66
C PRO A 164 9.35 1.13 -11.10
N LEU A 165 9.73 1.01 -9.83
CA LEU A 165 9.37 -0.12 -8.99
C LEU A 165 8.06 0.20 -8.25
N MET A 166 7.07 -0.67 -8.34
CA MET A 166 5.88 -0.62 -7.51
C MET A 166 6.13 -1.39 -6.21
N VAL A 167 5.88 -0.75 -5.07
CA VAL A 167 6.15 -1.28 -3.74
C VAL A 167 4.83 -1.40 -2.99
N PHE A 168 4.58 -2.56 -2.39
CA PHE A 168 3.46 -2.82 -1.49
C PHE A 168 3.96 -3.30 -0.14
N GLU A 169 3.23 -2.96 0.93
CA GLU A 169 3.28 -3.63 2.23
C GLU A 169 2.25 -4.78 2.28
N ASP A 170 2.43 -5.70 3.23
CA ASP A 170 1.62 -6.93 3.35
C ASP A 170 0.19 -6.74 3.89
N ASP A 171 -0.19 -5.50 4.16
CA ASP A 171 -1.54 -5.09 4.51
C ASP A 171 -2.20 -4.23 3.41
N ALA A 172 -1.64 -4.21 2.20
CA ALA A 172 -2.23 -3.53 1.06
C ALA A 172 -3.56 -4.17 0.61
N VAL A 173 -4.53 -3.31 0.30
CA VAL A 173 -5.86 -3.68 -0.23
C VAL A 173 -6.13 -2.85 -1.50
N PRO A 174 -5.82 -3.38 -2.69
CA PRO A 174 -6.17 -2.72 -3.94
C PRO A 174 -7.69 -2.59 -4.11
N THR A 175 -8.15 -1.50 -4.72
CA THR A 175 -9.58 -1.29 -5.02
C THR A 175 -10.03 -2.13 -6.22
N GLN A 176 -11.34 -2.29 -6.36
CA GLN A 176 -11.93 -2.96 -7.53
C GLN A 176 -11.60 -2.23 -8.84
N GLU A 177 -11.52 -0.90 -8.80
CA GLU A 177 -11.25 -0.04 -9.95
C GLU A 177 -9.74 0.16 -10.21
N PHE A 178 -8.84 -0.48 -9.44
CA PHE A 178 -7.39 -0.24 -9.46
C PHE A 178 -6.85 -0.09 -10.88
N THR A 179 -7.04 -1.12 -11.70
CA THR A 179 -6.43 -1.19 -13.03
C THR A 179 -6.91 -0.08 -13.95
N GLU A 180 -8.19 0.26 -13.87
CA GLU A 180 -8.82 1.25 -14.75
C GLU A 180 -8.39 2.67 -14.40
N VAL A 181 -8.46 3.01 -13.11
CA VAL A 181 -8.07 4.33 -12.58
C VAL A 181 -6.56 4.53 -12.75
N PHE A 182 -5.77 3.51 -12.47
CA PHE A 182 -4.31 3.54 -12.64
C PHE A 182 -3.91 3.80 -14.09
N SER A 183 -4.54 3.10 -15.06
CA SER A 183 -4.27 3.30 -16.49
C SER A 183 -4.50 4.74 -16.94
N ARG A 184 -5.59 5.38 -16.47
CA ARG A 184 -5.91 6.78 -16.81
C ARG A 184 -4.92 7.76 -16.18
N ALA A 185 -4.57 7.53 -14.91
CA ALA A 185 -3.62 8.38 -14.20
C ALA A 185 -2.24 8.40 -14.88
N LEU A 186 -1.71 7.23 -15.29
CA LEU A 186 -0.40 7.14 -15.93
C LEU A 186 -0.27 7.99 -17.20
N ALA A 187 -1.36 8.24 -17.94
CA ALA A 187 -1.35 9.08 -19.12
C ALA A 187 -1.10 10.57 -18.80
N SER A 188 -1.43 11.00 -17.58
CA SER A 188 -1.29 12.40 -17.12
C SER A 188 -0.14 12.59 -16.13
N LEU A 189 0.54 11.51 -15.73
CA LEU A 189 1.63 11.59 -14.76
C LEU A 189 2.84 12.34 -15.35
N PRO A 190 3.35 13.37 -14.66
CA PRO A 190 4.56 14.06 -15.10
C PRO A 190 5.76 13.11 -15.22
N ARG A 191 6.53 13.25 -16.30
CA ARG A 191 7.64 12.34 -16.64
C ARG A 191 8.82 12.40 -15.66
N ASP A 192 8.90 13.47 -14.89
CA ASP A 192 9.91 13.72 -13.88
C ASP A 192 9.43 13.40 -12.45
N ALA A 193 8.35 12.62 -12.32
CA ALA A 193 7.89 12.09 -11.05
C ALA A 193 8.97 11.21 -10.40
N ASP A 194 9.28 11.48 -9.14
CA ASP A 194 10.16 10.66 -8.33
C ASP A 194 9.38 9.53 -7.63
N VAL A 195 8.17 9.86 -7.16
CA VAL A 195 7.27 8.97 -6.40
C VAL A 195 5.82 9.17 -6.84
N LEU A 196 5.05 8.08 -6.90
CA LEU A 196 3.58 8.11 -7.00
C LEU A 196 2.96 7.25 -5.90
N TYR A 197 2.26 7.86 -4.94
CA TYR A 197 1.55 7.16 -3.89
C TYR A 197 0.22 6.58 -4.40
N LEU A 198 0.00 5.29 -4.17
CA LEU A 198 -1.21 4.55 -4.55
C LEU A 198 -2.19 4.44 -3.37
N GLY A 199 -1.64 4.38 -2.16
CA GLY A 199 -2.31 4.54 -0.87
C GLY A 199 -1.53 5.51 0.01
N TYR A 200 -2.23 6.32 0.79
CA TYR A 200 -1.63 7.35 1.65
C TYR A 200 -2.61 7.81 2.74
N SER A 201 -2.15 8.59 3.71
CA SER A 201 -2.97 9.44 4.58
C SER A 201 -2.62 10.91 4.33
N GLN A 202 -3.61 11.73 3.97
CA GLN A 202 -3.32 13.11 3.57
C GLN A 202 -3.08 13.98 4.82
N ALA A 203 -1.99 14.74 4.87
CA ALA A 203 -1.74 15.71 5.96
C ALA A 203 -2.16 17.12 5.58
N ALA A 204 -1.53 17.66 4.54
CA ALA A 204 -1.73 19.02 4.04
C ALA A 204 -2.58 19.05 2.77
N GLU A 205 -2.95 20.24 2.31
CA GLU A 205 -3.58 20.44 1.01
C GLU A 205 -2.69 19.95 -0.14
N TRP A 206 -3.29 19.77 -1.32
CA TRP A 206 -2.54 19.42 -2.52
C TRP A 206 -1.78 20.64 -3.04
N ARG A 207 -0.52 20.46 -3.48
CA ARG A 207 0.22 21.55 -4.12
C ARG A 207 -0.45 21.96 -5.42
N GLN A 208 -0.89 20.96 -6.18
CA GLN A 208 -1.52 21.13 -7.48
C GLN A 208 -2.51 19.99 -7.78
N HIS A 209 -3.59 20.31 -8.48
CA HIS A 209 -4.45 19.33 -9.14
C HIS A 209 -3.92 19.09 -10.55
N VAL A 210 -3.46 17.88 -10.85
CA VAL A 210 -2.84 17.55 -12.15
C VAL A 210 -3.89 17.02 -13.13
N SER A 211 -4.74 16.12 -12.68
CA SER A 211 -5.89 15.59 -13.43
C SER A 211 -7.02 15.19 -12.47
N ALA A 212 -8.06 14.54 -12.98
CA ALA A 212 -9.10 13.98 -12.12
C ALA A 212 -8.52 12.90 -11.18
N GLU A 213 -7.60 12.09 -11.69
CA GLU A 213 -6.96 10.97 -10.98
C GLU A 213 -5.63 11.29 -10.29
N LEU A 214 -5.07 12.48 -10.46
CA LEU A 214 -3.74 12.83 -9.96
C LEU A 214 -3.67 14.21 -9.30
N VAL A 215 -2.96 14.25 -8.19
CA VAL A 215 -2.60 15.47 -7.46
C VAL A 215 -1.12 15.45 -7.12
N GLU A 216 -0.51 16.62 -7.02
CA GLU A 216 0.84 16.78 -6.48
C GLU A 216 0.79 16.86 -4.95
N ALA A 217 1.60 16.04 -4.29
CA ALA A 217 1.63 15.94 -2.84
C ALA A 217 2.43 17.08 -2.22
N GLU A 218 2.01 17.52 -1.03
CA GLU A 218 2.86 18.31 -0.14
C GLU A 218 3.42 17.44 0.98
N TYR A 219 2.53 16.83 1.77
CA TYR A 219 2.89 15.95 2.87
C TYR A 219 1.81 14.89 3.08
N VAL A 220 2.19 13.62 2.93
CA VAL A 220 1.30 12.47 3.10
C VAL A 220 2.02 11.39 3.90
N TRP A 221 1.28 10.71 4.80
CA TRP A 221 1.79 9.59 5.58
C TRP A 221 1.45 8.25 4.96
N THR A 222 2.00 7.19 5.57
CA THR A 222 1.93 5.77 5.18
C THR A 222 2.71 5.44 3.90
N THR A 223 3.22 4.20 3.85
CA THR A 223 3.96 3.64 2.71
C THR A 223 3.32 2.35 2.17
N VAL A 224 2.05 2.10 2.51
CA VAL A 224 1.29 0.88 2.16
C VAL A 224 1.42 0.49 0.68
N ALA A 225 1.38 1.48 -0.21
CA ALA A 225 1.69 1.27 -1.62
C ALA A 225 2.11 2.55 -2.34
N TYR A 226 3.22 2.48 -3.07
CA TYR A 226 3.71 3.56 -3.90
C TYR A 226 4.56 3.02 -5.06
N MET A 227 4.80 3.87 -6.04
CA MET A 227 5.78 3.65 -7.09
C MET A 227 6.95 4.59 -6.87
N VAL A 228 8.17 4.11 -7.13
CA VAL A 228 9.39 4.92 -7.07
C VAL A 228 10.20 4.72 -8.35
N TRP A 229 10.59 5.83 -8.96
CA TRP A 229 11.49 5.82 -10.12
C TRP A 229 12.95 5.75 -9.65
N PRO A 230 13.88 5.24 -10.48
CA PRO A 230 15.29 5.16 -10.10
C PRO A 230 15.89 6.51 -9.68
N GLU A 231 15.42 7.63 -10.24
CA GLU A 231 15.86 8.96 -9.80
C GLU A 231 15.34 9.30 -8.40
N GLY A 232 14.06 9.03 -8.12
CA GLY A 232 13.50 9.15 -6.78
C GLY A 232 14.21 8.27 -5.75
N ALA A 233 14.50 7.02 -6.11
CA ALA A 233 15.26 6.10 -5.26
C ALA A 233 16.67 6.63 -4.95
N ARG A 234 17.38 7.19 -5.94
CA ARG A 234 18.69 7.83 -5.72
C ARG A 234 18.59 9.03 -4.77
N LYS A 235 17.59 9.90 -4.95
CA LYS A 235 17.36 11.05 -4.08
C LYS A 235 17.10 10.62 -2.64
N LEU A 236 16.21 9.64 -2.44
CA LEU A 236 15.91 9.08 -1.11
C LEU A 236 17.17 8.48 -0.45
N LEU A 237 17.93 7.67 -1.19
CA LEU A 237 19.16 7.06 -0.69
C LEU A 237 20.29 8.08 -0.43
N SER A 238 20.31 9.20 -1.15
CA SER A 238 21.31 10.28 -0.93
C SER A 238 21.11 11.04 0.38
N LYS A 239 19.95 10.86 1.03
CA LYS A 239 19.55 11.56 2.26
C LYS A 239 19.65 10.67 3.51
N LEU A 240 20.26 9.49 3.40
CA LEU A 240 20.50 8.60 4.54
C LEU A 240 21.42 9.26 5.60
N PRO A 241 21.27 8.89 6.89
CA PRO A 241 20.30 7.92 7.43
C PRO A 241 18.86 8.44 7.44
N VAL A 242 17.89 7.54 7.32
CA VAL A 242 16.48 7.84 7.62
C VAL A 242 16.39 8.21 9.10
N ASN A 243 15.97 9.45 9.37
CA ASN A 243 16.08 10.07 10.70
C ASN A 243 14.73 10.30 11.41
N GLN A 244 13.68 9.61 10.95
CA GLN A 244 12.30 9.64 11.44
C GLN A 244 11.55 8.44 10.82
N PRO A 245 10.29 8.14 11.20
CA PRO A 245 9.52 7.10 10.49
C PRO A 245 9.55 7.33 8.97
N VAL A 246 9.64 6.25 8.19
CA VAL A 246 10.02 6.36 6.77
C VAL A 246 9.01 7.15 5.93
N ASP A 247 7.74 7.07 6.27
CA ASP A 247 6.68 7.86 5.66
C ASP A 247 6.84 9.35 6.00
N ASN A 248 7.11 9.70 7.27
CA ASN A 248 7.49 11.05 7.64
C ASN A 248 8.71 11.51 6.84
N PHE A 249 9.75 10.68 6.72
CA PHE A 249 11.01 11.00 6.02
C PHE A 249 10.74 11.37 4.56
N MET A 250 10.02 10.51 3.84
CA MET A 250 9.62 10.79 2.45
C MET A 250 8.75 12.04 2.35
N ALA A 251 7.81 12.23 3.29
CA ALA A 251 6.94 13.39 3.31
C ALA A 251 7.69 14.70 3.58
N THR A 252 8.69 14.71 4.46
CA THR A 252 9.56 15.88 4.69
C THR A 252 10.34 16.22 3.42
N LEU A 253 10.94 15.22 2.75
CA LEU A 253 11.65 15.46 1.50
C LEU A 253 10.71 15.99 0.39
N CYS A 254 9.47 15.54 0.36
CA CYS A 254 8.45 16.08 -0.56
C CYS A 254 8.06 17.52 -0.21
N ALA A 255 7.85 17.81 1.08
CA ALA A 255 7.54 19.15 1.57
C ALA A 255 8.66 20.16 1.28
N ASP A 256 9.91 19.72 1.36
CA ASP A 256 11.10 20.56 1.13
C ASP A 256 11.48 20.65 -0.37
N GLY A 257 10.78 19.91 -1.24
CA GLY A 257 11.02 19.92 -2.70
C GLY A 257 12.22 19.07 -3.15
N ASP A 258 12.79 18.25 -2.26
CA ASP A 258 13.87 17.31 -2.57
C ASP A 258 13.40 16.16 -3.47
N ILE A 259 12.12 15.78 -3.37
CA ILE A 259 11.47 14.81 -4.27
C ILE A 259 10.15 15.36 -4.83
N LYS A 260 9.85 15.03 -6.08
CA LYS A 260 8.58 15.31 -6.76
C LYS A 260 7.63 14.12 -6.59
N ALA A 261 6.70 14.23 -5.66
CA ALA A 261 5.74 13.16 -5.37
C ALA A 261 4.31 13.52 -5.78
N TYR A 262 3.62 12.54 -6.32
CA TYR A 262 2.21 12.63 -6.72
C TYR A 262 1.40 11.59 -5.97
N CYS A 263 0.09 11.79 -5.92
CA CYS A 263 -0.86 10.87 -5.30
C CYS A 263 -2.00 10.52 -6.27
N MET A 264 -2.40 9.25 -6.26
CA MET A 264 -3.65 8.81 -6.89
C MET A 264 -4.86 9.42 -6.16
N ARG A 265 -5.83 9.96 -6.90
CA ARG A 265 -7.08 10.49 -6.32
C ARG A 265 -8.31 10.04 -7.14
N PRO A 266 -9.18 9.14 -6.66
CA PRO A 266 -9.14 8.52 -5.34
C PRO A 266 -7.92 7.60 -5.17
N LYS A 267 -7.59 7.28 -3.92
CA LYS A 267 -6.61 6.22 -3.59
C LYS A 267 -7.09 4.93 -4.24
N ILE A 268 -6.15 4.15 -4.79
CA ILE A 268 -6.45 2.84 -5.38
C ILE A 268 -5.89 1.70 -4.54
N VAL A 269 -5.19 2.01 -3.44
CA VAL A 269 -4.80 1.04 -2.42
C VAL A 269 -5.15 1.58 -1.04
N HIS A 270 -5.80 0.75 -0.24
CA HIS A 270 -6.10 0.98 1.17
C HIS A 270 -5.22 0.12 2.06
N GLN A 271 -5.18 0.44 3.35
CA GLN A 271 -4.67 -0.47 4.38
C GLN A 271 -5.79 -1.42 4.83
N ALA A 272 -5.43 -2.67 5.14
CA ALA A 272 -6.39 -3.71 5.48
C ALA A 272 -7.12 -3.48 6.79
N ASP A 273 -6.45 -2.86 7.75
CA ASP A 273 -6.99 -2.51 9.05
C ASP A 273 -6.80 -0.99 9.26
N GLY A 274 -7.61 -0.40 10.13
CA GLY A 274 -7.45 1.00 10.51
C GLY A 274 -6.13 1.27 11.22
N TRP A 275 -5.81 2.56 11.43
CA TRP A 275 -4.61 3.01 12.14
C TRP A 275 -4.39 2.19 13.44
N ASN A 276 -3.18 1.66 13.60
CA ASN A 276 -2.74 0.76 14.69
C ASN A 276 -3.44 -0.58 14.88
N VAL A 277 -4.48 -0.89 14.14
CA VAL A 277 -5.18 -2.15 14.34
C VAL A 277 -4.32 -3.26 13.76
N LYS A 278 -3.80 -4.13 14.64
CA LYS A 278 -2.90 -5.25 14.32
C LYS A 278 -1.57 -4.83 13.69
N SER A 279 -1.14 -3.57 13.78
CA SER A 279 0.15 -3.15 13.20
C SER A 279 1.34 -3.89 13.84
N ASP A 280 2.31 -4.29 13.02
CA ASP A 280 3.62 -4.79 13.48
C ASP A 280 4.66 -3.65 13.63
N VAL A 281 4.32 -2.45 13.17
CA VAL A 281 5.09 -1.22 13.35
C VAL A 281 4.46 -0.46 14.51
N GLY A 282 5.09 -0.52 15.69
CA GLY A 282 4.68 0.34 16.79
C GLY A 282 5.15 1.77 16.52
N HIS A 283 4.26 2.75 16.60
CA HIS A 283 4.61 4.14 16.34
C HIS A 283 5.02 4.84 17.65
N SER A 284 6.20 5.46 17.65
CA SER A 284 6.81 6.04 18.85
C SER A 284 6.13 7.34 19.29
N ASP A 285 5.44 8.03 18.38
CA ASP A 285 4.75 9.30 18.64
C ASP A 285 3.35 9.14 19.26
N GLU A 286 2.90 7.91 19.51
CA GLU A 286 1.57 7.62 20.06
C GLU A 286 1.50 7.63 21.57
N ALA A 287 2.62 7.34 22.22
CA ALA A 287 2.65 7.40 23.67
C ALA A 287 2.36 8.85 24.09
N PRO A 288 1.32 9.12 24.90
CA PRO A 288 1.06 10.48 25.35
C PRO A 288 2.26 11.00 26.14
N PRO A 289 2.60 12.30 26.02
CA PRO A 289 3.61 12.90 26.89
C PRO A 289 3.28 12.64 28.37
N PRO A 290 4.27 12.51 29.25
CA PRO A 290 4.02 12.41 30.69
C PRO A 290 3.11 13.56 31.17
N GLY A 291 1.95 13.24 31.72
CA GLY A 291 0.96 14.21 32.22
C GLY A 291 0.01 14.80 31.17
N ALA A 292 0.04 14.34 29.91
CA ALA A 292 -0.88 14.79 28.88
C ALA A 292 -2.28 14.15 29.04
N VAL A 293 -3.31 14.93 28.75
CA VAL A 293 -4.67 14.44 28.54
C VAL A 293 -4.71 13.73 27.19
N GLN A 294 -5.20 12.50 27.17
CA GLN A 294 -5.33 11.71 25.94
C GLN A 294 -6.46 12.29 25.08
N SER A 295 -6.23 12.43 23.77
CA SER A 295 -7.30 12.76 22.83
C SER A 295 -8.34 11.64 22.83
N ASP A 296 -9.62 11.99 22.89
CA ASP A 296 -10.75 11.08 22.67
C ASP A 296 -11.21 11.08 21.19
N VAL A 297 -10.54 11.86 20.33
CA VAL A 297 -10.85 11.94 18.90
C VAL A 297 -10.32 10.71 18.16
N PHE A 298 -11.22 9.99 17.50
CA PHE A 298 -10.86 8.86 16.63
C PHE A 298 -10.41 9.35 15.24
N HIS A 299 -9.11 9.26 14.97
CA HIS A 299 -8.52 9.65 13.68
C HIS A 299 -8.76 8.57 12.62
N THR A 300 -9.80 8.73 11.80
CA THR A 300 -10.04 7.86 10.63
C THR A 300 -9.96 8.63 9.32
N ASP A 301 -9.35 7.98 8.32
CA ASP A 301 -9.37 8.41 6.93
C ASP A 301 -10.46 7.73 6.08
N ASP A 302 -11.26 6.82 6.66
CA ASP A 302 -12.30 6.04 5.97
C ASP A 302 -13.37 6.91 5.31
N LYS A 303 -13.45 8.20 5.67
CA LYS A 303 -14.45 9.14 5.15
C LYS A 303 -13.87 10.19 4.19
N TYR A 304 -12.58 10.16 3.88
CA TYR A 304 -11.97 11.17 3.02
C TYR A 304 -11.55 10.59 1.67
N TRP A 305 -12.50 10.68 0.74
CA TRP A 305 -12.45 10.12 -0.61
C TRP A 305 -11.77 11.05 -1.64
N GLY A 306 -11.20 12.18 -1.19
CA GLY A 306 -11.02 13.36 -2.04
C GLY A 306 -12.39 13.95 -2.39
N THR A 307 -12.49 15.26 -2.58
CA THR A 307 -13.73 15.82 -3.16
C THR A 307 -13.98 15.09 -4.48
N GLY A 308 -15.11 14.38 -4.58
CA GLY A 308 -15.49 13.61 -5.77
C GLY A 308 -15.51 14.47 -7.04
N PRO A 309 -15.67 13.87 -8.23
CA PRO A 309 -15.61 14.61 -9.49
C PRO A 309 -16.55 15.80 -9.42
N ALA A 310 -16.02 16.98 -9.73
CA ALA A 310 -16.78 18.22 -9.77
C ALA A 310 -18.05 17.98 -10.60
N ASN A 311 -19.20 18.10 -9.95
CA ASN A 311 -20.48 18.05 -10.62
C ASN A 311 -20.49 19.20 -11.65
N PRO A 312 -20.63 18.97 -12.96
CA PRO A 312 -20.46 20.01 -13.99
C PRO A 312 -21.60 21.05 -14.02
N HIS A 313 -22.47 21.06 -13.01
CA HIS A 313 -23.62 21.93 -12.90
C HIS A 313 -23.65 22.72 -11.60
N PHE A 314 -22.56 23.37 -11.20
CA PHE A 314 -22.65 24.47 -10.22
C PHE A 314 -21.69 25.60 -10.61
N ASN A 315 -22.24 26.54 -11.37
CA ASN A 315 -21.66 27.84 -11.63
C ASN A 315 -22.13 28.76 -10.49
N VAL A 316 -21.28 29.06 -9.51
CA VAL A 316 -21.51 30.21 -8.62
C VAL A 316 -20.18 30.90 -8.34
N SER A 317 -20.11 32.14 -8.80
CA SER A 317 -19.09 33.13 -8.48
C SER A 317 -18.99 33.35 -6.97
N PHE A 318 -17.79 33.20 -6.40
CA PHE A 318 -17.53 33.65 -5.03
C PHE A 318 -17.08 35.11 -5.03
N SER A 319 -17.95 35.99 -4.56
CA SER A 319 -17.61 37.30 -4.02
C SER A 319 -17.19 37.14 -2.55
N PHE A 320 -16.02 37.66 -2.19
CA PHE A 320 -15.56 37.76 -0.80
C PHE A 320 -16.51 38.63 0.03
N GLY A 321 -16.89 38.15 1.21
CA GLY A 321 -17.67 38.89 2.20
C GLY A 321 -17.45 38.31 3.59
N ALA A 322 -17.18 39.21 4.54
CA ALA A 322 -16.75 38.95 5.91
C ALA A 322 -17.88 38.47 6.83
N ASP A 323 -17.41 38.04 8.01
CA ASP A 323 -18.07 37.99 9.32
C ASP A 323 -19.02 36.83 9.70
N SER A 324 -18.63 36.25 10.85
CA SER A 324 -19.41 35.67 11.95
C SER A 324 -20.75 35.00 11.64
N ASP A 325 -20.89 33.73 12.04
CA ASP A 325 -21.68 33.42 13.24
C ASP A 325 -21.60 31.95 13.69
N ILE A 326 -21.50 31.81 15.00
CA ILE A 326 -21.67 30.57 15.76
C ILE A 326 -23.13 30.12 15.63
N ILE A 327 -23.37 28.87 15.24
CA ILE A 327 -24.62 28.16 15.56
C ILE A 327 -24.26 26.79 16.12
N LYS A 328 -24.42 26.63 17.44
CA LYS A 328 -24.75 25.35 18.07
C LYS A 328 -26.23 25.09 17.86
N SER A 329 -26.62 23.85 17.60
CA SER A 329 -27.95 23.36 17.95
C SER A 329 -27.93 21.86 18.19
N ASP A 330 -28.21 21.49 19.44
CA ASP A 330 -28.66 20.18 19.88
C ASP A 330 -30.07 19.84 19.34
N ASP A 331 -30.37 18.55 19.42
CA ASP A 331 -31.67 17.87 19.48
C ASP A 331 -32.63 17.94 18.29
N ARG A 332 -32.95 16.74 17.76
CA ARG A 332 -34.32 16.19 17.80
C ARG A 332 -34.43 14.72 17.35
N TYR A 333 -34.89 13.89 18.28
CA TYR A 333 -35.89 12.81 18.17
C TYR A 333 -36.36 12.35 16.78
N TRP A 334 -36.37 11.02 16.58
CA TRP A 334 -37.50 10.33 15.96
C TRP A 334 -37.69 8.92 16.55
N GLU A 335 -38.77 8.75 17.32
CA GLU A 335 -39.48 7.49 17.55
C GLU A 335 -40.49 7.24 16.43
N SER A 336 -40.50 6.06 15.83
CA SER A 336 -41.67 5.27 15.41
C SER A 336 -41.16 4.17 14.47
N GLY A 337 -41.56 2.91 14.56
CA GLY A 337 -42.79 2.35 15.11
C GLY A 337 -43.49 1.59 13.99
N THR A 338 -43.29 0.27 13.95
CA THR A 338 -44.28 -0.81 13.75
C THR A 338 -43.57 -2.14 13.93
#